data_AF-A0A5M8NSY1-F1
#
_entry.id   AF-A0A5M8NSY1-F1
#
_cell.length_a   1.000
_cell.length_b   1.000
_cell.length_c   1.000
_cell.angle_alpha   90.00
_cell.angle_beta   90.00
_cell.angle_gamma   90.00
#
_symmetry.space_group_name_H-M   'P 1'
#
loop_
_entity.id
_entity.type
_entity.pdbx_description
1 polymer ?
#
loop_
_entity_poly.entity_id
_entity_poly.type
_entity_poly.pdbx_seq_one_letter_code
_entity_poly.pdbx_strand_id
1 'polypeptide(L)' 'FEPVVKKSWKALSSAVDSEGKLGWVQAIGANPKKATADMTAVYGIGAFLMAGSEICFLIN' A
#
# COMPACT_ATOMS: atom_id res chain seq x y z
N PHE A 1 0.52 13.62 14.00
CA PHE A 1 0.08 12.64 12.98
C PHE A 1 0.81 11.31 13.03
N GLU A 2 1.99 11.23 13.66
CA GLU A 2 2.82 10.02 13.69
C GLU A 2 2.09 8.71 14.06
N PRO A 3 1.20 8.64 15.08
CA PRO A 3 0.50 7.39 15.40
C PRO A 3 -0.39 6.90 14.25
N VAL A 4 -0.99 7.83 13.49
CA VAL A 4 -1.81 7.52 12.32
C VAL A 4 -0.93 6.99 11.20
N VAL A 5 0.20 7.63 10.93
CA VAL A 5 1.17 7.20 9.90
C VAL A 5 1.69 5.79 10.18
N LYS A 6 2.11 5.51 11.43
CA LYS A 6 2.57 4.16 11.83
C LYS A 6 1.48 3.10 11.71
N LYS A 7 0.23 3.42 12.07
CA LYS A 7 -0.91 2.52 11.90
C LYS A 7 -1.17 2.21 10.43
N SER A 8 -1.13 3.23 9.56
CA SER A 8 -1.33 3.07 8.12
C SER A 8 -0.20 2.25 7.49
N TRP A 9 1.06 2.49 7.87
CA TRP A 9 2.18 1.69 7.39
C TRP A 9 2.02 0.20 7.73
N LYS A 10 1.67 -0.12 8.99
CA LYS A 10 1.39 -1.51 9.38
C LYS A 10 0.31 -2.17 8.52
N ALA A 11 -0.75 -1.43 8.19
CA ALA A 11 -1.83 -1.94 7.34
C ALA A 11 -1.36 -2.14 5.89
N LEU A 12 -0.61 -1.19 5.32
CA LEU A 12 -0.04 -1.31 3.98
C LEU A 12 0.94 -2.48 3.88
N SER A 13 1.84 -2.65 4.85
CA SER A 13 2.77 -3.79 4.88
C SER A 13 2.04 -5.13 4.97
N SER A 14 0.90 -5.20 5.68
CA SER A 14 0.07 -6.42 5.72
C SER A 14 -0.68 -6.72 4.43
N ALA A 15 -0.73 -5.78 3.47
CA ALA A 15 -1.34 -5.99 2.16
C ALA A 15 -0.36 -6.61 1.14
N VAL A 16 0.91 -6.79 1.50
CA VAL A 16 1.90 -7.52 0.71
C VAL A 16 1.84 -9.00 1.07
N ASP A 17 1.66 -9.86 0.07
CA ASP A 17 1.61 -11.31 0.28
C ASP A 17 3.02 -11.93 0.45
N SER A 18 3.07 -13.25 0.66
CA SER A 18 4.32 -13.99 0.87
C SER A 18 5.25 -13.99 -0.34
N GLU A 19 4.75 -13.69 -1.54
CA GLU A 19 5.54 -13.60 -2.76
C GLU A 19 5.98 -12.15 -3.06
N GLY A 20 5.59 -11.20 -2.22
CA GLY A 20 5.95 -9.78 -2.36
C GLY A 20 4.98 -8.97 -3.22
N LYS A 21 3.86 -9.56 -3.67
CA LYS A 21 2.85 -8.81 -4.43
C LYS A 21 2.01 -7.96 -3.48
N LEU A 22 1.90 -6.67 -3.80
CA LEU A 22 0.98 -5.76 -3.13
C LEU A 22 -0.44 -5.96 -3.65
N GLY A 23 -1.34 -6.42 -2.78
CA GLY A 23 -2.77 -6.58 -3.05
C GLY A 23 -3.60 -5.32 -2.75
N TRP A 24 -4.92 -5.45 -2.88
CA TRP A 24 -5.91 -4.42 -2.53
C TRP A 24 -5.79 -3.11 -3.31
N VAL A 25 -5.12 -3.13 -4.46
CA VAL A 25 -5.03 -1.96 -5.34
C VAL A 25 -6.24 -1.94 -6.26
N GLN A 26 -7.09 -0.93 -6.12
CA GLN A 26 -8.23 -0.76 -7.01
C GLN A 26 -7.75 -0.50 -8.44
N ALA A 27 -8.28 -1.25 -9.42
CA ALA A 27 -7.97 -1.06 -10.84
C ALA A 27 -8.52 0.26 -11.40
N ILE A 28 -7.94 0.71 -12.51
CA ILE A 28 -8.40 1.90 -13.25
C ILE A 28 -9.83 1.66 -13.76
N GLY A 29 -10.71 2.64 -13.54
CA GLY A 29 -12.08 2.61 -14.01
C GLY A 29 -12.82 3.91 -13.72
N ALA A 30 -14.01 4.07 -14.31
CA ALA A 30 -14.79 5.29 -14.19
C ALA A 30 -15.44 5.51 -12.80
N ASN A 31 -15.50 4.47 -11.97
CA ASN A 31 -16.19 4.48 -10.68
C ASN A 31 -15.43 3.67 -9.63
N PRO A 32 -15.58 3.98 -8.32
CA PRO A 32 -15.08 3.16 -7.23
C PRO A 32 -15.57 1.71 -7.33
N LYS A 33 -14.67 0.76 -7.12
CA LYS A 33 -14.98 -0.67 -7.05
C LYS A 33 -14.31 -1.29 -5.83
N LYS A 34 -14.88 -2.39 -5.35
CA LYS A 34 -14.29 -3.19 -4.28
C LYS A 34 -12.93 -3.73 -4.76
N ALA A 35 -11.87 -3.40 -4.04
CA ALA A 35 -10.59 -4.05 -4.22
C ALA A 35 -10.58 -5.40 -3.49
N THR A 36 -9.84 -6.37 -4.02
CA THR A 36 -9.63 -7.69 -3.41
C THR A 36 -8.13 -7.93 -3.21
N ALA A 37 -7.78 -8.93 -2.40
CA ALA A 37 -6.38 -9.22 -2.07
C ALA A 37 -5.53 -9.60 -3.29
N ASP A 38 -6.12 -10.16 -4.34
CA ASP A 38 -5.45 -10.54 -5.58
C ASP A 38 -5.24 -9.38 -6.56
N MET A 39 -5.99 -8.28 -6.39
CA MET A 39 -5.91 -7.10 -7.27
C MET A 39 -4.66 -6.27 -6.97
N THR A 40 -3.88 -6.02 -8.02
CA THR A 40 -2.68 -5.18 -7.98
C THR A 40 -2.63 -4.22 -9.17
N ALA A 41 -1.80 -3.19 -9.08
CA ALA A 41 -1.46 -2.33 -10.21
C ALA A 41 -0.11 -1.63 -9.99
N VAL A 42 0.60 -1.33 -11.09
CA VAL A 42 1.94 -0.72 -11.06
C VAL A 42 1.98 0.62 -10.32
N TYR A 43 0.94 1.45 -10.43
CA TYR A 43 0.86 2.72 -9.70
C TYR A 43 0.68 2.52 -8.18
N GLY A 44 0.00 1.44 -7.76
CA GLY A 44 -0.14 1.10 -6.35
C GLY A 44 1.20 0.69 -5.74
N ILE A 45 1.99 -0.07 -6.50
CA ILE A 45 3.37 -0.44 -6.13
C ILE A 45 4.24 0.81 -5.99
N GLY A 46 4.19 1.73 -6.96
CA GLY A 46 4.91 3.00 -6.88
C GLY A 46 4.53 3.82 -5.64
N ALA A 47 3.23 3.94 -5.36
CA ALA A 47 2.74 4.63 -4.15
C ALA A 47 3.21 3.95 -2.85
N PHE A 48 3.21 2.63 -2.80
CA PHE A 48 3.71 1.86 -1.64
C PHE A 48 5.20 2.08 -1.40
N LEU A 49 6.01 2.08 -2.46
CA LEU A 49 7.45 2.33 -2.36
C LEU A 49 7.76 3.76 -1.89
N MET A 50 7.03 4.75 -2.39
CA MET A 50 7.14 6.14 -1.90
C MET A 50 6.74 6.26 -0.42
N ALA A 51 5.67 5.59 0.00
CA ALA A 51 5.28 5.58 1.42
C ALA A 51 6.38 4.92 2.27
N GLY A 52 6.94 3.79 1.81
CA GLY A 52 8.01 3.09 2.51
C GLY A 52 9.30 3.90 2.64
N SER A 53 9.68 4.67 1.62
CA SER A 53 10.89 5.51 1.69
C SER A 53 10.78 6.58 2.78
N GLU A 54 9.62 7.23 2.90
CA GLU A 54 9.38 8.22 3.96
C GLU A 54 9.32 7.58 5.35
N ILE A 55 8.78 6.35 5.46
CA ILE A 55 8.80 5.61 6.72
C ILE A 55 10.24 5.30 7.15
N CYS A 56 11.13 4.92 6.24
CA CYS A 56 12.55 4.70 6.55
C CYS A 56 13.20 5.95 7.14
N PHE A 57 12.86 7.15 6.66
CA PHE A 57 13.33 8.40 7.26
C PHE A 57 12.68 8.69 8.62
N LEU A 58 11.39 8.39 8.79
CA LEU A 58 10.65 8.67 10.02
C LEU A 58 11.05 7.79 11.21
N ILE A 59 11.52 6.56 10.96
CA ILE A 59 11.91 5.60 12.02
C ILE A 59 13.38 5.69 12.43
N ASN A 60 14.19 6.45 11.69
CA ASN A 60 15.56 6.80 12.04
C ASN A 60 15.59 8.05 12.92
#